data_AF-A0A2H6N659-F1
#
_entry.id   AF-A0A2H6N659-F1
#
_cell.length_a   1.000
_cell.length_b   1.000
_cell.length_c   1.000
_cell.angle_alpha   90.00
_cell.angle_beta   90.00
_cell.angle_gamma   90.00
#
_symmetry.space_group_name_H-M   'P 1'
#
loop_
_entity.id
_entity.type
_entity.pdbx_description
1 polymer ?
#
loop_
_entity_poly.entity_id
_entity_poly.type
_entity_poly.pdbx_seq_one_letter_code
_entity_poly.pdbx_strand_id
1 'polypeptide(L)'
;AEYMGLQEVLDALKKATLISGGVSFAESRRDGLKAVARVCLTVGVNGEGSPNEFVCKSNVTKIYNILLDGLNDYTTDSRGDVGAWVREAAMTSLMEITLLLTRTEPALIDANISKQIMCSVAQQSAEKIDRFRAHAGSVFLTLLYFDNPPVPHIPHREDLERIFPRSEAVTFNWNAPSQAFPRVTQLLGLASYRYHILTGLTVSIGGLTESIVRCSSQSLFNYLKSIQNDRDAMNSFCETLLKVFEDNLLNDRVSVPLLKMLDQILANGCFDVFITEENHPFPMKLLTLCKEESKRSKDIQKLRSSIAVFCGLVQFPGDMRKKVLFQLFFLLCHPFPVIRKTTASQVYEMLITYSDIAEPGVLENAMTILSDTNWDADLPFLRKQRNYLCDLMKVPKPQLVVKST
;
A
#
# COMPACT_ATOMS: atom_id res chain seq x y z
N ALA A 1 -30.50 25.92 30.93
CA ALA A 1 -29.37 25.32 30.21
C ALA A 1 -29.75 25.35 28.73
N GLU A 2 -29.02 26.08 27.89
CA GLU A 2 -29.19 25.93 26.44
C GLU A 2 -28.87 24.48 26.09
N TYR A 3 -29.81 23.79 25.44
CA TYR A 3 -29.60 22.43 24.99
C TYR A 3 -28.60 22.48 23.83
N MET A 4 -27.41 21.91 24.04
CA MET A 4 -26.39 21.79 23.00
C MET A 4 -26.94 20.95 21.85
N GLY A 5 -27.00 21.53 20.65
CA GLY A 5 -27.55 20.86 19.47
C GLY A 5 -26.64 19.74 18.98
N LEU A 6 -27.20 18.75 18.28
CA LEU A 6 -26.45 17.65 17.68
C LEU A 6 -25.27 18.12 16.82
N GLN A 7 -25.42 19.22 16.07
CA GLN A 7 -24.31 19.75 15.27
C GLN A 7 -23.13 20.20 16.14
N GLU A 8 -23.40 20.88 17.26
CA GLU A 8 -22.37 21.35 18.19
C GLU A 8 -21.65 20.17 18.84
N VAL A 9 -22.41 19.13 19.21
CA VAL A 9 -21.85 17.85 19.70
C VAL A 9 -20.93 17.23 18.65
N LEU A 10 -21.37 17.12 17.39
CA LEU A 10 -20.59 16.55 16.31
C LEU A 10 -19.33 17.37 15.99
N ASP A 11 -19.39 18.70 16.10
CA ASP A 11 -18.22 19.56 15.92
C ASP A 11 -17.20 19.42 17.05
N ALA A 12 -17.66 19.30 18.29
CA ALA A 12 -16.80 19.02 19.43
C ALA A 12 -16.13 17.65 19.30
N LEU A 13 -16.91 16.61 18.93
CA LEU A 13 -16.39 15.26 18.72
C LEU A 13 -15.41 15.21 17.55
N LYS A 14 -15.70 15.88 16.42
CA LYS A 14 -14.75 15.98 15.30
C LYS A 14 -13.41 16.53 15.74
N LYS A 15 -13.39 17.60 16.56
CA LYS A 15 -12.12 18.15 17.08
C LYS A 15 -11.37 17.11 17.92
N ALA A 16 -12.08 16.32 18.72
CA ALA A 16 -11.49 15.26 19.54
C ALA A 16 -10.95 14.08 18.71
N THR A 17 -11.41 13.87 17.47
CA THR A 17 -10.91 12.81 16.58
C THR A 17 -9.73 13.24 15.71
N LEU A 18 -9.36 14.52 15.70
CA LEU A 18 -8.24 15.01 14.90
C LEU A 18 -6.89 14.71 15.59
N ILE A 19 -5.89 14.39 14.77
CA ILE A 19 -4.50 14.32 15.21
C ILE A 19 -4.01 15.76 15.43
N SER A 20 -3.71 16.13 16.68
CA SER A 20 -3.25 17.49 17.01
C SER A 20 -2.03 17.50 17.93
N GLY A 21 -1.10 18.42 17.64
CA GLY A 21 -0.20 19.02 18.63
C GLY A 21 0.72 18.12 19.46
N GLY A 22 1.29 17.05 18.89
CA GLY A 22 2.36 16.26 19.55
C GLY A 22 1.92 15.41 20.75
N VAL A 23 0.64 15.45 21.12
CA VAL A 23 0.07 14.60 22.17
C VAL A 23 -0.85 13.56 21.54
N SER A 24 -0.34 12.34 21.40
CA SER A 24 -1.02 11.21 20.76
C SER A 24 -1.99 10.51 21.72
N PHE A 25 -3.12 11.12 22.05
CA PHE A 25 -4.20 10.40 22.75
C PHE A 25 -5.08 9.62 21.78
N ALA A 26 -4.59 8.48 21.31
CA ALA A 26 -5.33 7.57 20.44
C ALA A 26 -6.64 7.10 21.08
N GLU A 27 -6.65 6.91 22.41
CA GLU A 27 -7.84 6.54 23.17
C GLU A 27 -8.95 7.59 23.09
N SER A 28 -8.60 8.88 23.21
CA SER A 28 -9.57 9.97 23.06
C SER A 28 -10.16 10.02 21.65
N ARG A 29 -9.34 9.81 20.62
CA ARG A 29 -9.84 9.75 19.23
C ARG A 29 -10.75 8.55 19.01
N ARG A 30 -10.34 7.37 19.48
CA ARG A 30 -11.15 6.13 19.49
C ARG A 30 -12.51 6.36 20.16
N ASP A 31 -12.50 6.95 21.35
CA ASP A 31 -13.72 7.16 22.13
C ASP A 31 -14.59 8.27 21.52
N GLY A 32 -13.98 9.28 20.88
CA GLY A 32 -14.67 10.28 20.07
C GLY A 32 -15.43 9.66 18.89
N LEU A 33 -14.81 8.75 18.14
CA LEU A 33 -15.47 8.04 17.03
C LEU A 33 -16.64 7.18 17.51
N LYS A 34 -16.44 6.44 18.61
CA LYS A 34 -17.51 5.67 19.26
C LYS A 34 -18.65 6.60 19.70
N ALA A 35 -18.33 7.74 20.29
CA ALA A 35 -19.33 8.72 20.72
C ALA A 35 -20.12 9.30 19.54
N VAL A 36 -19.49 9.56 18.39
CA VAL A 36 -20.20 9.98 17.18
C VAL A 36 -21.27 8.96 16.81
N ALA A 37 -20.93 7.67 16.76
CA ALA A 37 -21.91 6.62 16.46
C ALA A 37 -23.02 6.52 17.51
N ARG A 38 -22.66 6.53 18.79
CA ARG A 38 -23.62 6.42 19.90
C ARG A 38 -24.61 7.58 19.96
N VAL A 39 -24.15 8.80 19.74
CA VAL A 39 -25.05 9.97 19.70
C VAL A 39 -26.02 9.84 18.52
N CYS A 40 -25.54 9.50 17.33
CA CYS A 40 -26.39 9.29 16.15
C CYS A 40 -27.43 8.18 16.35
N LEU A 41 -27.05 7.05 16.96
CA LEU A 41 -27.98 5.97 17.31
C LEU A 41 -29.04 6.40 18.34
N THR A 42 -28.68 7.33 19.23
CA THR A 42 -29.57 7.81 20.30
C THR A 42 -30.60 8.81 19.77
N VAL A 43 -30.15 9.75 18.94
CA VAL A 43 -31.02 10.79 18.36
C VAL A 43 -31.89 10.26 17.22
N GLY A 44 -31.46 9.17 16.57
CA GLY A 44 -32.19 8.56 15.46
C GLY A 44 -32.08 9.34 14.16
N VAL A 45 -32.85 8.89 13.16
CA VAL A 45 -32.80 9.41 11.79
C VAL A 45 -34.14 10.03 11.43
N ASN A 46 -34.10 11.22 10.85
CA ASN A 46 -35.23 11.85 10.19
C ASN A 46 -34.68 12.66 9.01
N GLY A 47 -34.88 12.19 7.78
CA GLY A 47 -34.24 12.75 6.59
C GLY A 47 -34.48 14.25 6.38
N GLU A 48 -35.69 14.71 6.72
CA GLU A 48 -36.13 16.12 6.62
C GLU A 48 -36.12 16.83 7.99
N GLY A 49 -35.62 16.16 9.03
CA GLY A 49 -35.57 16.68 10.39
C GLY A 49 -34.49 17.74 10.60
N SER A 50 -34.60 18.47 11.72
CA SER A 50 -33.61 19.45 12.14
C SER A 50 -32.25 18.78 12.39
N PRO A 51 -31.13 19.29 11.82
CA PRO A 51 -29.81 18.71 12.06
C PRO A 51 -29.28 18.89 13.49
N ASN A 52 -29.96 19.69 14.30
CA ASN A 52 -29.67 19.82 15.73
C ASN A 52 -30.34 18.73 16.58
N GLU A 53 -31.26 17.97 16.00
CA GLU A 53 -32.06 16.97 16.72
C GLU A 53 -31.94 15.58 16.13
N PHE A 54 -31.68 15.43 14.82
CA PHE A 54 -31.67 14.14 14.12
C PHE A 54 -30.48 13.99 13.20
N VAL A 55 -30.11 12.75 12.90
CA VAL A 55 -29.33 12.45 11.70
C VAL A 55 -30.22 12.67 10.48
N CYS A 56 -29.78 13.53 9.57
CA CYS A 56 -30.56 13.97 8.41
C CYS A 56 -29.67 14.30 7.22
N LYS A 57 -30.30 14.69 6.11
CA LYS A 57 -29.60 14.99 4.83
C LYS A 57 -28.49 16.02 4.97
N SER A 58 -28.60 16.97 5.90
CA SER A 58 -27.62 18.06 6.04
C SER A 58 -26.40 17.71 6.89
N ASN A 59 -26.44 16.66 7.72
CA ASN A 59 -25.32 16.27 8.59
C ASN A 59 -24.74 14.87 8.32
N VAL A 60 -25.45 14.00 7.58
CA VAL A 60 -25.03 12.62 7.33
C VAL A 60 -23.65 12.51 6.67
N THR A 61 -23.36 13.34 5.67
CA THR A 61 -22.04 13.37 5.00
C THR A 61 -20.92 13.76 5.97
N LYS A 62 -21.19 14.71 6.88
CA LYS A 62 -20.22 15.13 7.89
C LYS A 62 -19.92 14.00 8.88
N ILE A 63 -20.95 13.27 9.31
CA ILE A 63 -20.81 12.09 10.19
C ILE A 63 -19.93 11.04 9.52
N TYR A 64 -20.24 10.68 8.27
CA TYR A 64 -19.43 9.70 7.53
C TYR A 64 -17.98 10.15 7.34
N ASN A 65 -17.74 11.42 6.99
CA ASN A 65 -16.39 11.93 6.81
C ASN A 65 -15.56 11.84 8.11
N ILE A 66 -16.14 12.19 9.27
CA ILE A 66 -15.45 12.05 10.57
C ILE A 66 -15.01 10.60 10.80
N LEU A 67 -15.89 9.64 10.50
CA LEU A 67 -15.63 8.23 10.71
C LEU A 67 -14.62 7.66 9.69
N LEU A 68 -14.72 8.06 8.42
CA LEU A 68 -13.78 7.68 7.36
C LEU A 68 -12.38 8.23 7.61
N ASP A 69 -12.26 9.46 8.11
CA ASP A 69 -10.98 10.06 8.50
C ASP A 69 -10.28 9.19 9.57
N GLY A 70 -11.05 8.58 10.48
CA GLY A 70 -10.55 7.67 11.50
C GLY A 70 -9.88 6.40 10.96
N LEU A 71 -10.20 5.96 9.74
CA LEU A 71 -9.55 4.81 9.10
C LEU A 71 -8.12 5.09 8.65
N ASN A 72 -7.72 6.36 8.58
CA ASN A 72 -6.37 6.78 8.20
C ASN A 72 -5.47 7.02 9.43
N ASP A 73 -5.95 6.72 10.64
CA ASP A 73 -5.15 6.88 11.85
C ASP A 73 -4.10 5.77 11.96
N TYR A 74 -2.89 6.11 11.57
CA TYR A 74 -1.73 5.23 11.55
C TYR A 74 -0.69 5.61 12.60
N THR A 75 -1.14 6.27 13.67
CA THR A 75 -0.29 6.78 14.74
C THR A 75 0.39 5.65 15.50
N THR A 76 1.67 5.82 15.79
CA THR A 76 2.46 4.87 16.59
C THR A 76 3.03 5.56 17.83
N ASP A 77 3.08 4.86 18.96
CA ASP A 77 3.83 5.26 20.14
C ASP A 77 4.71 4.10 20.67
N SER A 78 5.23 4.20 21.90
CA SER A 78 6.05 3.15 22.52
C SER A 78 5.34 1.79 22.65
N ARG A 79 4.02 1.74 22.50
CA ARG A 79 3.18 0.53 22.52
C ARG A 79 2.96 -0.05 21.12
N GLY A 80 3.46 0.59 20.07
CA GLY A 80 3.26 0.19 18.67
C GLY A 80 2.16 1.00 17.97
N ASP A 81 1.41 0.36 17.06
CA ASP A 81 0.33 0.99 16.27
C ASP A 81 -0.92 1.22 17.13
N VAL A 82 -0.91 2.29 17.93
CA VAL A 82 -2.05 2.71 18.75
C VAL A 82 -3.19 3.31 17.92
N GLY A 83 -2.88 3.83 16.72
CA GLY A 83 -3.87 4.23 15.73
C GLY A 83 -4.81 3.08 15.32
N ALA A 84 -4.36 1.84 15.45
CA ALA A 84 -5.18 0.68 15.13
C ALA A 84 -6.46 0.60 15.98
N TRP A 85 -6.45 1.07 17.23
CA TRP A 85 -7.67 1.17 18.05
C TRP A 85 -8.67 2.18 17.49
N VAL A 86 -8.16 3.27 16.91
CA VAL A 86 -8.97 4.31 16.27
C VAL A 86 -9.59 3.76 15.00
N ARG A 87 -8.80 3.03 14.17
CA ARG A 87 -9.31 2.36 12.97
C ARG A 87 -10.38 1.30 13.28
N GLU A 88 -10.21 0.51 14.34
CA GLU A 88 -11.21 -0.47 14.81
C GLU A 88 -12.52 0.22 15.23
N ALA A 89 -12.43 1.33 15.98
CA ALA A 89 -13.60 2.13 16.34
C ALA A 89 -14.27 2.74 15.10
N ALA A 90 -13.51 3.30 14.17
CA ALA A 90 -14.03 3.84 12.91
C ALA A 90 -14.80 2.78 12.11
N MET A 91 -14.23 1.58 11.90
CA MET A 91 -14.90 0.50 11.17
C MET A 91 -16.22 0.08 11.84
N THR A 92 -16.21 -0.10 13.17
CA THR A 92 -17.43 -0.44 13.92
C THR A 92 -18.48 0.66 13.80
N SER A 93 -18.09 1.92 13.99
CA SER A 93 -18.99 3.07 13.91
C SER A 93 -19.56 3.27 12.50
N LEU A 94 -18.76 3.09 11.46
CA LEU A 94 -19.23 3.12 10.07
C LEU A 94 -20.27 2.04 9.82
N MET A 95 -20.05 0.83 10.32
CA MET A 95 -21.02 -0.26 10.24
C MET A 95 -22.33 0.13 10.93
N GLU A 96 -22.27 0.54 12.19
CA GLU A 96 -23.47 0.88 12.99
C GLU A 96 -24.31 1.98 12.34
N ILE A 97 -23.67 3.06 11.88
CA ILE A 97 -24.36 4.17 11.21
C ILE A 97 -24.96 3.74 9.87
N THR A 98 -24.22 2.96 9.09
CA THR A 98 -24.72 2.48 7.80
C THR A 98 -25.92 1.54 7.98
N LEU A 99 -25.89 0.66 8.98
CA LEU A 99 -27.02 -0.22 9.30
C LEU A 99 -28.22 0.56 9.85
N LEU A 100 -27.98 1.60 10.66
CA LEU A 100 -29.04 2.50 11.14
C LEU A 100 -29.75 3.17 9.96
N LEU A 101 -29.00 3.83 9.08
CA LEU A 101 -29.53 4.52 7.91
C LEU A 101 -30.20 3.55 6.94
N THR A 102 -29.62 2.37 6.72
CA THR A 102 -30.21 1.35 5.84
C THR A 102 -31.59 0.93 6.33
N ARG A 103 -31.79 0.77 7.64
CA ARG A 103 -33.09 0.39 8.23
C ARG A 103 -34.14 1.50 8.24
N THR A 104 -33.71 2.76 8.25
CA THR A 104 -34.58 3.90 8.54
C THR A 104 -34.80 4.77 7.31
N GLU A 105 -33.72 5.27 6.70
CA GLU A 105 -33.74 6.16 5.54
C GLU A 105 -32.59 5.81 4.56
N PRO A 106 -32.65 4.66 3.86
CA PRO A 106 -31.56 4.20 2.99
C PRO A 106 -31.20 5.19 1.88
N ALA A 107 -32.12 6.07 1.48
CA ALA A 107 -31.89 7.13 0.49
C ALA A 107 -30.84 8.17 0.94
N LEU A 108 -30.51 8.24 2.23
CA LEU A 108 -29.45 9.13 2.75
C LEU A 108 -28.04 8.56 2.52
N ILE A 109 -27.91 7.29 2.15
CA ILE A 109 -26.63 6.65 1.87
C ILE A 109 -26.26 6.90 0.42
N ASP A 110 -25.38 7.88 0.21
CA ASP A 110 -24.85 8.18 -1.12
C ASP A 110 -23.98 7.03 -1.67
N ALA A 111 -24.01 6.83 -3.00
CA ALA A 111 -23.27 5.76 -3.67
C ALA A 111 -21.75 5.90 -3.52
N ASN A 112 -21.22 7.12 -3.55
CA ASN A 112 -19.79 7.35 -3.33
C ASN A 112 -19.40 7.10 -1.87
N ILE A 113 -20.25 7.45 -0.89
CA ILE A 113 -20.02 7.10 0.52
C ILE A 113 -20.03 5.57 0.71
N SER A 114 -21.02 4.85 0.17
CA SER A 114 -21.08 3.38 0.26
C SER A 114 -19.82 2.74 -0.34
N LYS A 115 -19.37 3.22 -1.50
CA LYS A 115 -18.11 2.82 -2.11
C LYS A 115 -16.91 3.08 -1.20
N GLN A 116 -16.77 4.28 -0.64
CA GLN A 116 -15.66 4.62 0.26
C GLN A 116 -15.61 3.70 1.47
N ILE A 117 -16.74 3.49 2.14
CA ILE A 117 -16.82 2.58 3.30
C ILE A 117 -16.37 1.18 2.92
N MET A 118 -16.95 0.60 1.88
CA MET A 118 -16.63 -0.76 1.47
C MET A 118 -15.16 -0.91 1.06
N CYS A 119 -14.62 0.06 0.32
CA CYS A 119 -13.23 0.01 -0.12
C CYS A 119 -12.24 0.18 1.03
N SER A 120 -12.50 1.13 1.94
CA SER A 120 -11.61 1.38 3.07
C SER A 120 -11.66 0.23 4.10
N VAL A 121 -12.82 -0.39 4.34
CA VAL A 121 -12.89 -1.61 5.16
C VAL A 121 -12.17 -2.78 4.49
N ALA A 122 -12.30 -2.93 3.17
CA ALA A 122 -11.58 -3.97 2.42
C ALA A 122 -10.05 -3.78 2.48
N GLN A 123 -9.54 -2.55 2.49
CA GLN A 123 -8.12 -2.27 2.74
C GLN A 123 -7.67 -2.81 4.10
N GLN A 124 -8.46 -2.55 5.16
CA GLN A 124 -8.14 -3.02 6.51
C GLN A 124 -8.16 -4.57 6.59
N SER A 125 -8.98 -5.25 5.79
CA SER A 125 -8.98 -6.71 5.70
C SER A 125 -7.79 -7.31 4.92
N ALA A 126 -6.95 -6.45 4.33
CA ALA A 126 -5.69 -6.85 3.68
C ALA A 126 -4.45 -6.54 4.56
N GLU A 127 -4.61 -5.95 5.74
CA GLU A 127 -3.50 -5.54 6.61
C GLU A 127 -2.85 -6.71 7.39
N LYS A 128 -1.64 -6.42 7.92
CA LYS A 128 -0.69 -7.40 8.47
C LYS A 128 -1.04 -7.98 9.84
N ILE A 129 -2.04 -7.44 10.53
CA ILE A 129 -2.38 -7.83 11.91
C ILE A 129 -3.68 -8.63 11.90
N ASP A 130 -3.61 -9.87 12.37
CA ASP A 130 -4.70 -10.86 12.25
C ASP A 130 -6.01 -10.38 12.87
N ARG A 131 -5.97 -9.82 14.09
CA ARG A 131 -7.17 -9.31 14.77
C ARG A 131 -7.85 -8.19 13.98
N PHE A 132 -7.07 -7.26 13.41
CA PHE A 132 -7.64 -6.15 12.65
C PHE A 132 -8.22 -6.63 11.33
N ARG A 133 -7.53 -7.55 10.66
CA ARG A 133 -8.06 -8.22 9.46
C ARG A 133 -9.36 -8.95 9.75
N ALA A 134 -9.45 -9.65 10.88
CA ALA A 134 -10.67 -10.35 11.29
C ALA A 134 -11.83 -9.40 11.60
N HIS A 135 -11.56 -8.31 12.30
CA HIS A 135 -12.59 -7.29 12.55
C HIS A 135 -13.07 -6.63 11.26
N ALA A 136 -12.14 -6.20 10.40
CA ALA A 136 -12.45 -5.59 9.11
C ALA A 136 -13.25 -6.53 8.20
N GLY A 137 -12.83 -7.79 8.11
CA GLY A 137 -13.53 -8.82 7.36
C GLY A 137 -14.94 -9.08 7.89
N SER A 138 -15.12 -9.12 9.21
CA SER A 138 -16.44 -9.23 9.84
C SER A 138 -17.34 -8.05 9.50
N VAL A 139 -16.83 -6.81 9.59
CA VAL A 139 -17.58 -5.60 9.23
C VAL A 139 -17.95 -5.63 7.75
N PHE A 140 -17.00 -5.99 6.88
CA PHE A 140 -17.22 -6.08 5.43
C PHE A 140 -18.35 -7.05 5.08
N LEU A 141 -18.33 -8.27 5.65
CA LEU A 141 -19.36 -9.28 5.39
C LEU A 141 -20.70 -8.92 6.06
N THR A 142 -20.67 -8.24 7.21
CA THR A 142 -21.90 -7.75 7.87
C THR A 142 -22.60 -6.74 6.98
N LEU A 143 -21.88 -5.79 6.40
CA LEU A 143 -22.46 -4.82 5.46
C LEU A 143 -22.93 -5.48 4.16
N LEU A 144 -22.14 -6.42 3.62
CA LEU A 144 -22.48 -7.14 2.39
C LEU A 144 -23.79 -7.93 2.54
N TYR A 145 -23.96 -8.67 3.63
CA TYR A 145 -25.10 -9.59 3.80
C TYR A 145 -26.21 -9.08 4.70
N PHE A 146 -26.13 -7.83 5.13
CA PHE A 146 -27.25 -7.21 5.81
C PHE A 146 -28.43 -7.20 4.86
N ASP A 147 -29.46 -7.97 5.20
CA ASP A 147 -30.73 -8.03 4.49
C ASP A 147 -31.82 -7.54 5.45
N ASN A 148 -32.80 -6.80 4.92
CA ASN A 148 -33.91 -6.14 5.63
C ASN A 148 -33.66 -4.68 6.08
N PRO A 149 -33.61 -3.72 5.13
CA PRO A 149 -33.37 -3.90 3.68
C PRO A 149 -31.87 -4.05 3.38
N PRO A 150 -31.46 -4.46 2.17
CA PRO A 150 -30.04 -4.53 1.82
C PRO A 150 -29.36 -3.16 1.86
N VAL A 151 -28.09 -3.12 2.29
CA VAL A 151 -27.28 -1.89 2.23
C VAL A 151 -27.18 -1.45 0.76
N PRO A 152 -27.60 -0.21 0.43
CA PRO A 152 -27.66 0.26 -0.93
C PRO A 152 -26.26 0.57 -1.49
N HIS A 153 -26.17 0.55 -2.82
CA HIS A 153 -25.00 1.00 -3.59
C HIS A 153 -23.66 0.30 -3.29
N ILE A 154 -23.66 -0.90 -2.69
CA ILE A 154 -22.43 -1.69 -2.55
C ILE A 154 -21.88 -1.99 -3.95
N PRO A 155 -20.67 -1.52 -4.30
CA PRO A 155 -20.12 -1.70 -5.63
C PRO A 155 -19.74 -3.17 -5.84
N HIS A 156 -20.01 -3.69 -7.04
CA HIS A 156 -19.70 -5.09 -7.41
C HIS A 156 -20.32 -6.15 -6.48
N ARG A 157 -21.53 -5.90 -5.93
CA ARG A 157 -22.19 -6.80 -4.97
C ARG A 157 -22.19 -8.26 -5.41
N GLU A 158 -22.60 -8.56 -6.64
CA GLU A 158 -22.67 -9.94 -7.15
C GLU A 158 -21.28 -10.62 -7.17
N ASP A 159 -20.23 -9.90 -7.57
CA ASP A 159 -18.86 -10.42 -7.52
C ASP A 159 -18.39 -10.67 -6.10
N LEU A 160 -18.73 -9.77 -5.16
CA LEU A 160 -18.39 -9.95 -3.74
C LEU A 160 -19.08 -11.16 -3.14
N GLU A 161 -20.35 -11.40 -3.48
CA GLU A 161 -21.13 -12.57 -3.05
C GLU A 161 -20.65 -13.88 -3.68
N ARG A 162 -19.93 -13.80 -4.81
CA ARG A 162 -19.21 -14.93 -5.42
C ARG A 162 -17.85 -15.17 -4.76
N ILE A 163 -17.10 -14.12 -4.46
CA ILE A 163 -15.79 -14.20 -3.80
C ILE A 163 -15.94 -14.70 -2.37
N PHE A 164 -16.90 -14.14 -1.65
CA PHE A 164 -17.32 -14.58 -0.32
C PHE A 164 -18.73 -15.14 -0.49
N PRO A 165 -18.94 -16.46 -0.40
CA PRO A 165 -20.28 -17.03 -0.40
C PRO A 165 -20.97 -16.88 0.96
N ARG A 166 -22.28 -16.58 0.98
CA ARG A 166 -23.04 -16.35 2.23
C ARG A 166 -22.98 -17.54 3.19
N SER A 167 -22.95 -18.76 2.64
CA SER A 167 -22.82 -20.01 3.41
C SER A 167 -21.50 -20.13 4.18
N GLU A 168 -20.44 -19.47 3.71
CA GLU A 168 -19.12 -19.47 4.34
C GLU A 168 -18.90 -18.23 5.22
N ALA A 169 -19.72 -17.19 5.09
CA ALA A 169 -19.48 -15.88 5.70
C ALA A 169 -19.30 -15.91 7.23
N VAL A 170 -20.08 -16.76 7.91
CA VAL A 170 -20.05 -16.89 9.38
C VAL A 170 -18.86 -17.73 9.87
N THR A 171 -18.42 -18.69 9.07
CA THR A 171 -17.35 -19.64 9.44
C THR A 171 -15.99 -19.26 8.86
N PHE A 172 -15.94 -18.25 7.99
CA PHE A 172 -14.73 -17.82 7.30
C PHE A 172 -13.68 -17.30 8.30
N ASN A 173 -12.54 -17.99 8.36
CA ASN A 173 -11.50 -17.67 9.31
C ASN A 173 -10.56 -16.58 8.80
N TRP A 174 -10.95 -15.32 9.02
CA TRP A 174 -10.13 -14.16 8.69
C TRP A 174 -8.79 -14.10 9.45
N ASN A 175 -8.68 -14.72 10.63
CA ASN A 175 -7.44 -14.76 11.40
C ASN A 175 -6.39 -15.63 10.70
N ALA A 176 -6.79 -16.64 9.91
CA ALA A 176 -5.87 -17.49 9.18
C ALA A 176 -5.42 -16.82 7.86
N PRO A 177 -4.14 -16.40 7.73
CA PRO A 177 -3.65 -15.73 6.53
C PRO A 177 -3.81 -16.58 5.26
N SER A 178 -3.64 -17.91 5.39
CA SER A 178 -3.79 -18.87 4.30
C SER A 178 -5.22 -19.01 3.77
N GLN A 179 -6.23 -18.58 4.53
CA GLN A 179 -7.63 -18.54 4.10
C GLN A 179 -8.05 -17.14 3.65
N ALA A 180 -7.64 -16.11 4.41
CA ALA A 180 -8.00 -14.73 4.14
C ALA A 180 -7.41 -14.20 2.82
N PHE A 181 -6.09 -14.29 2.63
CA PHE A 181 -5.42 -13.66 1.49
C PHE A 181 -5.88 -14.19 0.12
N PRO A 182 -6.13 -15.49 -0.09
CA PRO A 182 -6.67 -15.98 -1.36
C PRO A 182 -8.04 -15.41 -1.74
N ARG A 183 -8.89 -15.04 -0.77
CA ARG A 183 -10.16 -14.35 -1.05
C ARG A 183 -9.92 -12.85 -1.26
N VAL A 184 -9.12 -12.23 -0.39
CA VAL A 184 -8.80 -10.79 -0.45
C VAL A 184 -8.15 -10.39 -1.78
N THR A 185 -7.24 -11.20 -2.33
CA THR A 185 -6.58 -10.87 -3.61
C THR A 185 -7.52 -10.95 -4.81
N GLN A 186 -8.64 -11.67 -4.73
CA GLN A 186 -9.64 -11.67 -5.82
C GLN A 186 -10.30 -10.30 -6.00
N LEU A 187 -10.36 -9.48 -4.94
CA LEU A 187 -10.88 -8.11 -5.06
C LEU A 187 -10.00 -7.20 -5.94
N LEU A 188 -8.75 -7.58 -6.24
CA LEU A 188 -7.90 -6.85 -7.20
C LEU A 188 -8.52 -6.84 -8.61
N GLY A 189 -9.34 -7.84 -8.94
CA GLY A 189 -10.11 -7.87 -10.19
C GLY A 189 -11.21 -6.81 -10.26
N LEU A 190 -11.63 -6.24 -9.13
CA LEU A 190 -12.72 -5.28 -9.04
C LEU A 190 -12.18 -3.85 -9.02
N ALA A 191 -12.47 -3.08 -10.07
CA ALA A 191 -11.90 -1.74 -10.27
C ALA A 191 -12.11 -0.80 -9.07
N SER A 192 -13.27 -0.87 -8.40
CA SER A 192 -13.55 -0.04 -7.22
C SER A 192 -12.63 -0.34 -6.03
N TYR A 193 -12.20 -1.60 -5.88
CA TYR A 193 -11.46 -2.09 -4.70
C TYR A 193 -9.95 -2.13 -4.92
N ARG A 194 -9.49 -2.24 -6.17
CA ARG A 194 -8.09 -2.54 -6.52
C ARG A 194 -7.07 -1.64 -5.80
N TYR A 195 -7.27 -0.33 -5.79
CA TYR A 195 -6.35 0.63 -5.15
C TYR A 195 -6.21 0.36 -3.64
N HIS A 196 -7.33 0.19 -2.95
CA HIS A 196 -7.41 -0.01 -1.51
C HIS A 196 -6.85 -1.37 -1.10
N ILE A 197 -7.19 -2.41 -1.85
CA ILE A 197 -6.65 -3.76 -1.63
C ILE A 197 -5.15 -3.79 -1.84
N LEU A 198 -4.64 -3.18 -2.92
CA LEU A 198 -3.21 -3.13 -3.20
C LEU A 198 -2.45 -2.36 -2.12
N THR A 199 -3.02 -1.26 -1.63
CA THR A 199 -2.48 -0.48 -0.51
C THR A 199 -2.39 -1.32 0.78
N GLY A 200 -3.44 -2.07 1.12
CA GLY A 200 -3.44 -2.94 2.30
C GLY A 200 -2.47 -4.12 2.17
N LEU A 201 -2.47 -4.81 1.02
CA LEU A 201 -1.57 -5.92 0.70
C LEU A 201 -0.10 -5.51 0.77
N THR A 202 0.23 -4.30 0.30
CA THR A 202 1.58 -3.74 0.33
C THR A 202 2.21 -3.83 1.73
N VAL A 203 1.45 -3.46 2.77
CA VAL A 203 1.94 -3.46 4.16
C VAL A 203 2.09 -4.88 4.71
N SER A 204 1.28 -5.83 4.24
CA SER A 204 1.36 -7.25 4.60
C SER A 204 2.55 -7.95 3.93
N ILE A 205 2.72 -7.74 2.63
CA ILE A 205 3.78 -8.38 1.82
C ILE A 205 5.15 -7.81 2.15
N GLY A 206 5.27 -6.50 2.32
CA GLY A 206 6.51 -5.85 2.73
C GLY A 206 6.76 -5.85 4.24
N GLY A 207 5.95 -6.60 4.99
CA GLY A 207 6.01 -6.71 6.46
C GLY A 207 7.21 -7.52 6.97
N LEU A 208 7.18 -7.84 8.27
CA LEU A 208 8.25 -8.60 8.94
C LEU A 208 7.81 -10.01 9.37
N THR A 209 6.50 -10.26 9.48
CA THR A 209 5.96 -11.54 9.93
C THR A 209 5.97 -12.55 8.79
N GLU A 210 6.88 -13.53 8.85
CA GLU A 210 7.14 -14.48 7.77
C GLU A 210 5.88 -15.19 7.26
N SER A 211 5.00 -15.66 8.15
CA SER A 211 3.75 -16.33 7.76
C SER A 211 2.81 -15.42 6.97
N ILE A 212 2.70 -14.15 7.37
CA ILE A 212 1.88 -13.13 6.69
C ILE A 212 2.48 -12.81 5.33
N VAL A 213 3.79 -12.53 5.27
CA VAL A 213 4.50 -12.23 4.03
C VAL A 213 4.34 -13.39 3.05
N ARG A 214 4.58 -14.63 3.49
CA ARG A 214 4.47 -15.82 2.65
C ARG A 214 3.05 -16.02 2.10
N CYS A 215 2.02 -15.98 2.96
CA CYS A 215 0.64 -16.21 2.51
C CYS A 215 0.11 -15.09 1.62
N SER A 216 0.40 -13.82 1.95
CA SER A 216 -0.04 -12.68 1.16
C SER A 216 0.65 -12.60 -0.20
N SER A 217 1.97 -12.80 -0.25
CA SER A 217 2.76 -12.76 -1.49
C SER A 217 2.36 -13.89 -2.42
N GLN A 218 2.24 -15.13 -1.91
CA GLN A 218 1.80 -16.26 -2.73
C GLN A 218 0.40 -16.03 -3.32
N SER A 219 -0.52 -15.45 -2.54
CA SER A 219 -1.87 -15.13 -3.02
C SER A 219 -1.86 -14.04 -4.10
N LEU A 220 -0.97 -13.04 -3.97
CA LEU A 220 -0.78 -12.01 -5.00
C LEU A 220 -0.17 -12.61 -6.27
N PHE A 221 0.87 -13.44 -6.17
CA PHE A 221 1.48 -14.06 -7.34
C PHE A 221 0.51 -14.98 -8.07
N ASN A 222 -0.30 -15.74 -7.34
CA ASN A 222 -1.36 -16.55 -7.95
C ASN A 222 -2.37 -15.68 -8.71
N TYR A 223 -2.77 -14.54 -8.14
CA TYR A 223 -3.63 -13.59 -8.83
C TYR A 223 -2.96 -13.02 -10.09
N LEU A 224 -1.71 -12.54 -10.01
CA LEU A 224 -0.99 -11.97 -11.15
C LEU A 224 -0.79 -12.99 -12.27
N LYS A 225 -0.45 -14.24 -11.92
CA LYS A 225 -0.35 -15.36 -12.89
C LYS A 225 -1.69 -15.67 -13.55
N SER A 226 -2.82 -15.51 -12.83
CA SER A 226 -4.15 -15.73 -13.41
C SER A 226 -4.54 -14.68 -14.45
N ILE A 227 -4.00 -13.46 -14.35
CA ILE A 227 -4.26 -12.36 -15.31
C ILE A 227 -3.10 -12.14 -16.29
N GLN A 228 -2.04 -12.93 -16.24
CA GLN A 228 -0.79 -12.67 -17.00
C GLN A 228 -0.98 -12.61 -18.53
N ASN A 229 -2.00 -13.30 -19.05
CA ASN A 229 -2.35 -13.32 -20.48
C ASN A 229 -3.43 -12.30 -20.84
N ASP A 230 -4.00 -11.61 -19.85
CA ASP A 230 -4.97 -10.53 -20.03
C ASP A 230 -4.24 -9.18 -19.90
N ARG A 231 -3.88 -8.61 -21.06
CA ARG A 231 -3.13 -7.35 -21.12
C ARG A 231 -3.87 -6.20 -20.46
N ASP A 232 -5.19 -6.12 -20.61
CA ASP A 232 -5.98 -5.01 -20.08
C ASP A 232 -6.06 -5.10 -18.56
N ALA A 233 -6.28 -6.30 -18.01
CA ALA A 233 -6.25 -6.53 -16.57
C ALA A 233 -4.85 -6.26 -15.97
N MET A 234 -3.78 -6.71 -16.63
CA MET A 234 -2.41 -6.47 -16.17
C MET A 234 -2.06 -4.98 -16.21
N ASN A 235 -2.39 -4.26 -17.29
CA ASN A 235 -2.19 -2.82 -17.38
C ASN A 235 -2.97 -2.07 -16.30
N SER A 236 -4.24 -2.44 -16.08
CA SER A 236 -5.08 -1.87 -15.03
C SER A 236 -4.51 -2.10 -13.62
N PHE A 237 -3.84 -3.23 -13.39
CA PHE A 237 -3.12 -3.52 -12.15
C PHE A 237 -1.87 -2.64 -12.03
N CYS A 238 -1.05 -2.58 -13.07
CA CYS A 238 0.18 -1.77 -13.13
C CYS A 238 -0.09 -0.28 -12.94
N GLU A 239 -1.13 0.27 -13.56
CA GLU A 239 -1.55 1.66 -13.38
C GLU A 239 -1.93 1.94 -11.92
N THR A 240 -2.71 1.04 -11.31
CA THR A 240 -3.08 1.15 -9.90
C THR A 240 -1.86 1.03 -8.98
N LEU A 241 -0.92 0.14 -9.29
CA LEU A 241 0.33 -0.02 -8.54
C LEU A 241 1.18 1.24 -8.59
N LEU A 242 1.34 1.84 -9.76
CA LEU A 242 2.04 3.12 -9.91
C LEU A 242 1.32 4.24 -9.14
N LYS A 243 -0.01 4.27 -9.17
CA LYS A 243 -0.81 5.25 -8.45
C LYS A 243 -0.65 5.13 -6.93
N VAL A 244 -0.71 3.91 -6.39
CA VAL A 244 -0.44 3.64 -4.96
C VAL A 244 0.95 4.12 -4.57
N PHE A 245 1.97 3.90 -5.42
CA PHE A 245 3.31 4.39 -5.14
C PHE A 245 3.37 5.93 -5.17
N GLU A 246 2.84 6.56 -6.21
CA GLU A 246 2.85 8.01 -6.39
C GLU A 246 2.15 8.75 -5.23
N ASP A 247 1.00 8.25 -4.78
CA ASP A 247 0.22 8.84 -3.68
C ASP A 247 0.88 8.64 -2.30
N ASN A 248 1.82 7.69 -2.20
CA ASN A 248 2.53 7.38 -0.96
C ASN A 248 4.03 7.66 -1.02
N LEU A 249 4.49 8.49 -1.98
CA LEU A 249 5.87 8.96 -1.99
C LEU A 249 6.23 9.63 -0.66
N LEU A 250 7.39 9.27 -0.12
CA LEU A 250 7.93 9.73 1.16
C LEU A 250 7.09 9.34 2.39
N ASN A 251 6.05 8.51 2.21
CA ASN A 251 5.33 7.87 3.31
C ASN A 251 5.92 6.48 3.56
N ASP A 252 6.96 6.42 4.38
CA ASP A 252 7.77 5.22 4.63
C ASP A 252 6.96 4.03 5.15
N ARG A 253 5.79 4.29 5.78
CA ARG A 253 4.85 3.25 6.22
C ARG A 253 4.38 2.39 5.04
N VAL A 254 4.22 2.98 3.86
CA VAL A 254 3.70 2.33 2.66
C VAL A 254 4.79 2.17 1.61
N SER A 255 5.60 3.20 1.34
CA SER A 255 6.60 3.17 0.26
C SER A 255 7.70 2.12 0.48
N VAL A 256 8.17 1.93 1.71
CA VAL A 256 9.22 0.93 2.00
C VAL A 256 8.68 -0.50 1.86
N PRO A 257 7.53 -0.88 2.45
CA PRO A 257 6.89 -2.15 2.15
C PRO A 257 6.56 -2.35 0.66
N LEU A 258 6.20 -1.28 -0.06
CA LEU A 258 5.92 -1.34 -1.49
C LEU A 258 7.16 -1.73 -2.29
N LEU A 259 8.33 -1.15 -1.98
CA LEU A 259 9.59 -1.54 -2.59
C LEU A 259 9.90 -3.02 -2.36
N LYS A 260 9.66 -3.54 -1.15
CA LYS A 260 9.83 -4.98 -0.85
C LYS A 260 8.84 -5.87 -1.58
N MET A 261 7.60 -5.40 -1.76
CA MET A 261 6.61 -6.11 -2.56
C MET A 261 7.01 -6.16 -4.04
N LEU A 262 7.45 -5.02 -4.58
CA LEU A 262 7.93 -4.90 -5.96
C LEU A 262 9.10 -5.83 -6.25
N ASP A 263 10.09 -5.88 -5.35
CA ASP A 263 11.22 -6.80 -5.43
C ASP A 263 10.74 -8.27 -5.56
N GLN A 264 9.81 -8.68 -4.70
CA GLN A 264 9.27 -10.05 -4.78
C GLN A 264 8.44 -10.31 -6.04
N ILE A 265 7.65 -9.34 -6.52
CA ILE A 265 6.87 -9.46 -7.77
C ILE A 265 7.83 -9.63 -8.96
N LEU A 266 8.89 -8.82 -9.02
CA LEU A 266 9.91 -8.86 -10.07
C LEU A 266 10.69 -10.18 -10.06
N ALA A 267 11.03 -10.69 -8.86
CA ALA A 267 11.75 -11.95 -8.71
C ALA A 267 10.91 -13.20 -9.06
N ASN A 268 9.57 -13.08 -9.07
CA ASN A 268 8.66 -14.20 -9.34
C ASN A 268 8.08 -14.20 -10.76
N GLY A 269 8.65 -13.42 -11.68
CA GLY A 269 8.26 -13.38 -13.10
C GLY A 269 6.83 -12.89 -13.35
N CYS A 270 6.24 -12.15 -12.40
CA CYS A 270 4.86 -11.69 -12.52
C CYS A 270 4.66 -10.62 -13.59
N PHE A 271 5.75 -10.03 -14.10
CA PHE A 271 5.77 -9.00 -15.13
C PHE A 271 6.44 -9.46 -16.44
N ASP A 272 6.62 -10.77 -16.63
CA ASP A 272 7.31 -11.35 -17.80
C ASP A 272 6.67 -10.96 -19.13
N VAL A 273 5.35 -10.68 -19.13
CA VAL A 273 4.61 -10.20 -20.30
C VAL A 273 5.24 -8.93 -20.90
N PHE A 274 5.89 -8.09 -20.08
CA PHE A 274 6.53 -6.86 -20.54
C PHE A 274 7.99 -7.03 -20.98
N ILE A 275 8.60 -8.20 -20.77
CA ILE A 275 10.01 -8.43 -21.15
C ILE A 275 10.18 -8.45 -22.68
N THR A 276 9.12 -8.76 -23.42
CA THR A 276 9.15 -8.78 -24.90
C THR A 276 9.03 -7.40 -25.55
N GLU A 277 8.70 -6.36 -24.77
CA GLU A 277 8.45 -5.01 -25.27
C GLU A 277 9.58 -4.07 -24.84
N GLU A 278 10.38 -3.61 -25.80
CA GLU A 278 11.43 -2.63 -25.50
C GLU A 278 10.83 -1.33 -24.98
N ASN A 279 11.41 -0.81 -23.89
CA ASN A 279 11.04 0.47 -23.29
C ASN A 279 9.56 0.60 -22.88
N HIS A 280 8.94 -0.50 -22.42
CA HIS A 280 7.57 -0.47 -21.90
C HIS A 280 7.37 0.68 -20.86
N PRO A 281 6.26 1.45 -20.92
CA PRO A 281 6.07 2.62 -20.05
C PRO A 281 6.03 2.30 -18.55
N PHE A 282 5.48 1.14 -18.17
CA PHE A 282 5.33 0.76 -16.76
C PHE A 282 6.68 0.65 -16.01
N PRO A 283 7.65 -0.18 -16.45
CA PRO A 283 8.96 -0.24 -15.81
C PRO A 283 9.67 1.11 -15.77
N MET A 284 9.51 1.94 -16.81
CA MET A 284 10.11 3.28 -16.90
C MET A 284 9.55 4.26 -15.86
N LYS A 285 8.24 4.30 -15.67
CA LYS A 285 7.61 5.09 -14.61
C LYS A 285 7.96 4.53 -13.23
N LEU A 286 8.02 3.20 -13.08
CA LEU A 286 8.41 2.54 -11.83
C LEU A 286 9.83 2.93 -11.39
N LEU A 287 10.80 2.87 -12.31
CA LEU A 287 12.17 3.33 -12.06
C LEU A 287 12.20 4.80 -11.60
N THR A 288 11.38 5.65 -12.23
CA THR A 288 11.30 7.08 -11.88
C THR A 288 10.80 7.27 -10.45
N LEU A 289 9.75 6.56 -10.05
CA LEU A 289 9.21 6.63 -8.68
C LEU A 289 10.21 6.09 -7.65
N CYS A 290 10.87 4.95 -7.92
CA CYS A 290 11.93 4.42 -7.05
C CYS A 290 13.10 5.41 -6.87
N LYS A 291 13.47 6.12 -7.93
CA LYS A 291 14.52 7.15 -7.87
C LYS A 291 14.11 8.35 -7.02
N GLU A 292 12.87 8.82 -7.15
CA GLU A 292 12.37 9.94 -6.33
C GLU A 292 12.22 9.52 -4.86
N GLU A 293 11.74 8.31 -4.57
CA GLU A 293 11.61 7.78 -3.21
C GLU A 293 12.95 7.63 -2.49
N SER A 294 13.98 7.19 -3.21
CA SER A 294 15.35 6.99 -2.67
C SER A 294 16.21 8.27 -2.69
N LYS A 295 15.72 9.34 -3.32
CA LYS A 295 16.48 10.57 -3.56
C LYS A 295 16.91 11.22 -2.25
N ARG A 296 18.22 11.28 -2.02
CA ARG A 296 18.83 11.87 -0.80
C ARG A 296 18.33 11.22 0.50
N SER A 297 17.74 10.03 0.42
CA SER A 297 17.33 9.30 1.61
C SER A 297 18.54 8.93 2.47
N LYS A 298 18.38 8.99 3.79
CA LYS A 298 19.33 8.47 4.76
C LYS A 298 18.85 7.17 5.41
N ASP A 299 17.64 6.73 5.06
CA ASP A 299 17.09 5.47 5.56
C ASP A 299 17.75 4.29 4.82
N ILE A 300 18.52 3.49 5.58
CA ILE A 300 19.25 2.34 5.07
C ILE A 300 18.31 1.27 4.51
N GLN A 301 17.17 1.02 5.15
CA GLN A 301 16.21 0.00 4.72
C GLN A 301 15.55 0.42 3.41
N LYS A 302 15.11 1.68 3.31
CA LYS A 302 14.56 2.23 2.07
C LYS A 302 15.55 2.12 0.90
N LEU A 303 16.81 2.48 1.13
CA LEU A 303 17.86 2.39 0.11
C LEU A 303 18.11 0.94 -0.31
N ARG A 304 18.18 0.00 0.64
CA ARG A 304 18.34 -1.44 0.34
C ARG A 304 17.18 -2.01 -0.46
N SER A 305 15.94 -1.69 -0.08
CA SER A 305 14.76 -2.12 -0.82
C SER A 305 14.72 -1.49 -2.22
N SER A 306 15.19 -0.26 -2.39
CA SER A 306 15.31 0.37 -3.71
C SER A 306 16.35 -0.32 -4.59
N ILE A 307 17.51 -0.70 -4.04
CA ILE A 307 18.55 -1.45 -4.76
C ILE A 307 17.99 -2.77 -5.29
N ALA A 308 17.26 -3.51 -4.45
CA ALA A 308 16.67 -4.78 -4.85
C ALA A 308 15.70 -4.61 -6.03
N VAL A 309 14.82 -3.60 -5.97
CA VAL A 309 13.93 -3.27 -7.10
C VAL A 309 14.73 -2.86 -8.34
N PHE A 310 15.78 -2.04 -8.20
CA PHE A 310 16.63 -1.68 -9.34
C PHE A 310 17.26 -2.93 -9.97
N CYS A 311 17.79 -3.86 -9.18
CA CYS A 311 18.33 -5.12 -9.69
C CYS A 311 17.25 -5.92 -10.45
N GLY A 312 16.04 -6.02 -9.90
CA GLY A 312 14.92 -6.69 -10.58
C GLY A 312 14.50 -6.02 -11.89
N LEU A 313 14.58 -4.68 -11.99
CA LEU A 313 14.23 -3.93 -13.20
C LEU A 313 15.18 -4.17 -14.38
N VAL A 314 16.37 -4.75 -14.17
CA VAL A 314 17.32 -5.04 -15.26
C VAL A 314 16.77 -6.04 -16.28
N GLN A 315 15.78 -6.86 -15.88
CA GLN A 315 15.17 -7.89 -16.72
C GLN A 315 14.54 -7.29 -17.99
N PHE A 316 14.03 -6.06 -17.92
CA PHE A 316 13.38 -5.40 -19.06
C PHE A 316 14.43 -4.87 -20.06
N PRO A 317 14.29 -5.16 -21.37
CA PRO A 317 15.28 -4.78 -22.38
C PRO A 317 15.25 -3.28 -22.74
N GLY A 318 16.18 -2.88 -23.60
CA GLY A 318 16.29 -1.51 -24.13
C GLY A 318 17.03 -0.54 -23.21
N ASP A 319 16.60 0.72 -23.19
CA ASP A 319 17.25 1.77 -22.41
C ASP A 319 17.11 1.57 -20.89
N MET A 320 16.17 0.72 -20.48
CA MET A 320 15.96 0.38 -19.07
C MET A 320 17.25 -0.13 -18.42
N ARG A 321 17.93 -1.11 -19.03
CA ARG A 321 19.17 -1.72 -18.50
C ARG A 321 20.23 -0.66 -18.22
N LYS A 322 20.47 0.25 -19.16
CA LYS A 322 21.46 1.33 -19.01
C LYS A 322 21.07 2.30 -17.87
N LYS A 323 19.79 2.66 -17.76
CA LYS A 323 19.30 3.58 -16.70
C LYS A 323 19.37 2.95 -15.31
N VAL A 324 19.03 1.67 -15.20
CA VAL A 324 19.14 0.89 -13.96
C VAL A 324 20.59 0.73 -13.53
N LEU A 325 21.47 0.27 -14.43
CA LEU A 325 22.90 0.13 -14.16
C LEU A 325 23.54 1.46 -13.76
N PHE A 326 23.16 2.58 -14.41
CA PHE A 326 23.61 3.90 -14.01
C PHE A 326 23.24 4.22 -12.55
N GLN A 327 22.00 3.90 -12.15
CA GLN A 327 21.52 4.15 -10.79
C GLN A 327 22.24 3.25 -9.77
N LEU A 328 22.46 1.97 -10.09
CA LEU A 328 23.20 1.04 -9.25
C LEU A 328 24.68 1.45 -9.11
N PHE A 329 25.34 1.82 -10.20
CA PHE A 329 26.73 2.30 -10.15
C PHE A 329 26.87 3.63 -9.45
N PHE A 330 25.84 4.48 -9.45
CA PHE A 330 25.82 5.66 -8.59
C PHE A 330 25.85 5.27 -7.10
N LEU A 331 25.11 4.23 -6.69
CA LEU A 331 25.02 3.75 -5.31
C LEU A 331 26.28 3.02 -4.81
N LEU A 332 27.11 2.47 -5.70
CA LEU A 332 28.44 1.94 -5.35
C LEU A 332 29.37 2.99 -4.72
N CYS A 333 29.09 4.28 -4.93
CA CYS A 333 29.81 5.41 -4.35
C CYS A 333 28.98 6.19 -3.31
N HIS A 334 27.96 5.56 -2.70
CA HIS A 334 27.13 6.20 -1.67
C HIS A 334 27.95 6.58 -0.43
N PRO A 335 27.62 7.68 0.30
CA PRO A 335 28.35 8.07 1.52
C PRO A 335 28.34 7.02 2.64
N PHE A 336 27.35 6.12 2.65
CA PHE A 336 27.23 5.07 3.66
C PHE A 336 27.87 3.77 3.16
N PRO A 337 28.94 3.26 3.83
CA PRO A 337 29.63 2.05 3.41
C PRO A 337 28.73 0.81 3.30
N VAL A 338 27.75 0.70 4.19
CA VAL A 338 26.76 -0.38 4.17
C VAL A 338 25.95 -0.44 2.87
N ILE A 339 25.63 0.72 2.28
CA ILE A 339 24.89 0.81 1.02
C ILE A 339 25.79 0.41 -0.15
N ARG A 340 27.06 0.84 -0.14
CA ARG A 340 28.04 0.45 -1.17
C ARG A 340 28.21 -1.06 -1.24
N LYS A 341 28.43 -1.70 -0.08
CA LYS A 341 28.55 -3.16 0.03
C LYS A 341 27.28 -3.89 -0.41
N THR A 342 26.11 -3.48 0.07
CA THR A 342 24.86 -4.10 -0.35
C THR A 342 24.63 -3.96 -1.86
N THR A 343 24.93 -2.78 -2.42
CA THR A 343 24.83 -2.57 -3.87
C THR A 343 25.77 -3.51 -4.63
N ALA A 344 27.04 -3.62 -4.22
CA ALA A 344 28.01 -4.48 -4.89
C ALA A 344 27.58 -5.95 -4.89
N SER A 345 27.16 -6.48 -3.72
CA SER A 345 26.69 -7.86 -3.60
C SER A 345 25.44 -8.13 -4.45
N GLN A 346 24.42 -7.25 -4.39
CA GLN A 346 23.20 -7.46 -5.16
C GLN A 346 23.39 -7.27 -6.66
N VAL A 347 24.26 -6.36 -7.09
CA VAL A 347 24.62 -6.22 -8.50
C VAL A 347 25.35 -7.48 -8.98
N TYR A 348 26.27 -8.02 -8.19
CA TYR A 348 26.96 -9.26 -8.52
C TYR A 348 25.96 -10.42 -8.72
N GLU A 349 25.03 -10.62 -7.79
CA GLU A 349 23.96 -11.63 -7.91
C GLU A 349 23.09 -11.38 -9.15
N MET A 350 22.71 -10.13 -9.40
CA MET A 350 21.95 -9.73 -10.59
C MET A 350 22.69 -10.08 -11.89
N LEU A 351 24.01 -9.87 -11.98
CA LEU A 351 24.80 -10.24 -13.17
C LEU A 351 24.85 -11.76 -13.39
N ILE A 352 24.79 -12.55 -12.32
CA ILE A 352 24.67 -14.02 -12.41
C ILE A 352 23.30 -14.41 -12.95
N THR A 353 22.23 -13.81 -12.44
CA THR A 353 20.86 -14.13 -12.83
C THR A 353 20.55 -13.71 -14.27
N TYR A 354 21.01 -12.53 -14.69
CA TYR A 354 20.71 -11.95 -16.00
C TYR A 354 21.96 -11.90 -16.88
N SER A 355 22.33 -13.06 -17.43
CA SER A 355 23.56 -13.25 -18.22
C SER A 355 23.48 -12.70 -19.66
N ASP A 356 22.31 -12.24 -20.10
CA ASP A 356 22.05 -11.69 -21.43
C ASP A 356 22.27 -10.16 -21.51
N ILE A 357 22.65 -9.52 -20.40
CA ILE A 357 22.77 -8.05 -20.34
C ILE A 357 24.06 -7.52 -20.97
N ALA A 358 25.10 -8.36 -21.12
CA ALA A 358 26.37 -8.04 -21.76
C ALA A 358 27.10 -9.32 -22.21
N GLU A 359 28.19 -9.18 -22.96
CA GLU A 359 29.02 -10.32 -23.38
C GLU A 359 29.62 -11.06 -22.17
N PRO A 360 29.78 -12.39 -22.21
CA PRO A 360 30.25 -13.17 -21.07
C PRO A 360 31.55 -12.67 -20.42
N GLY A 361 32.55 -12.31 -21.23
CA GLY A 361 33.82 -11.77 -20.70
C GLY A 361 33.69 -10.38 -20.07
N VAL A 362 32.71 -9.59 -20.50
CA VAL A 362 32.38 -8.30 -19.89
C VAL A 362 31.74 -8.52 -18.51
N LEU A 363 30.83 -9.48 -18.41
CA LEU A 363 30.19 -9.85 -17.14
C LEU A 363 31.18 -10.43 -16.14
N GLU A 364 32.06 -11.34 -16.56
CA GLU A 364 33.10 -11.93 -15.71
C GLU A 364 34.03 -10.85 -15.12
N ASN A 365 34.48 -9.91 -15.95
CA ASN A 365 35.28 -8.78 -15.50
C ASN A 365 34.52 -7.87 -14.53
N ALA A 366 33.24 -7.60 -14.81
CA ALA A 366 32.41 -6.77 -13.93
C ALA A 366 32.19 -7.44 -12.57
N MET A 367 31.91 -8.75 -12.56
CA MET A 367 31.76 -9.57 -11.36
C MET A 367 33.04 -9.58 -10.52
N THR A 368 34.21 -9.77 -11.14
CA THR A 368 35.52 -9.69 -10.46
C THR A 368 35.72 -8.33 -9.79
N ILE A 369 35.41 -7.21 -10.46
CA ILE A 369 35.53 -5.88 -9.84
C ILE A 369 34.57 -5.76 -8.65
N LEU A 370 33.34 -6.26 -8.76
CA LEU A 370 32.34 -6.19 -7.70
C LEU A 370 32.73 -7.02 -6.48
N SER A 371 33.35 -8.20 -6.66
CA SER A 371 33.80 -9.07 -5.57
C SER A 371 35.09 -8.61 -4.91
N ASP A 372 36.09 -8.20 -5.70
CA ASP A 372 37.45 -7.99 -5.22
C ASP A 372 37.68 -6.57 -4.68
N THR A 373 36.83 -5.62 -5.06
CA THR A 373 36.92 -4.24 -4.57
C THR A 373 36.51 -4.15 -3.10
N ASN A 374 37.38 -3.58 -2.25
CA ASN A 374 36.99 -3.21 -0.89
C ASN A 374 36.06 -1.99 -0.89
N TRP A 375 34.74 -2.22 -0.89
CA TRP A 375 33.71 -1.18 -0.88
C TRP A 375 33.60 -0.36 0.41
N ASP A 376 34.46 -0.61 1.40
CA ASP A 376 34.62 0.25 2.57
C ASP A 376 35.66 1.38 2.35
N ALA A 377 36.44 1.32 1.26
CA ALA A 377 37.49 2.30 0.93
C ALA A 377 36.98 3.74 0.67
N ASP A 378 37.93 4.65 0.47
CA ASP A 378 37.68 6.06 0.22
C ASP A 378 36.99 6.32 -1.13
N LEU A 379 36.14 7.35 -1.18
CA LEU A 379 35.36 7.66 -2.38
C LEU A 379 36.21 7.98 -3.62
N PRO A 380 37.36 8.67 -3.55
CA PRO A 380 38.25 8.85 -4.70
C PRO A 380 38.69 7.53 -5.34
N PHE A 381 39.10 6.53 -4.54
CA PHE A 381 39.44 5.20 -5.05
C PHE A 381 38.22 4.50 -5.66
N LEU A 382 37.09 4.44 -4.93
CA LEU A 382 35.89 3.74 -5.40
C LEU A 382 35.29 4.35 -6.67
N ARG A 383 35.40 5.67 -6.86
CA ARG A 383 34.96 6.33 -8.10
C ARG A 383 35.76 5.85 -9.32
N LYS A 384 37.04 5.49 -9.16
CA LYS A 384 37.85 4.92 -10.25
C LYS A 384 37.33 3.53 -10.63
N GLN A 385 37.09 2.65 -9.64
CA GLN A 385 36.55 1.30 -9.87
C GLN A 385 35.16 1.36 -10.52
N ARG A 386 34.28 2.22 -10.00
CA ARG A 386 32.94 2.48 -10.55
C ARG A 386 33.00 3.02 -11.98
N ASN A 387 33.90 3.95 -12.28
CA ASN A 387 34.06 4.47 -13.64
C ASN A 387 34.55 3.40 -14.62
N TYR A 388 35.40 2.48 -14.18
CA TYR A 388 35.84 1.34 -14.97
C TYR A 388 34.67 0.38 -15.25
N LEU A 389 33.82 0.10 -14.25
CA LEU A 389 32.55 -0.63 -14.44
C LEU A 389 31.62 0.06 -15.45
N CYS A 390 31.50 1.39 -15.39
CA CYS A 390 30.73 2.18 -16.35
C CYS A 390 31.25 1.99 -17.79
N ASP A 391 32.56 2.08 -18.00
CA ASP A 391 33.18 1.88 -19.32
C ASP A 391 32.95 0.46 -19.85
N LEU A 392 33.19 -0.54 -18.98
CA LEU A 392 33.02 -1.96 -19.28
C LEU A 392 31.59 -2.29 -19.71
N MET A 393 30.60 -1.78 -18.99
CA MET A 393 29.18 -2.01 -19.24
C MET A 393 28.54 -1.00 -20.21
N LYS A 394 29.33 -0.09 -20.81
CA LYS A 394 28.86 0.97 -21.73
C LYS A 394 27.75 1.84 -21.12
N VAL A 395 27.88 2.16 -19.83
CA VAL A 395 26.97 2.99 -19.03
C VAL A 395 27.59 4.38 -18.83
N PRO A 396 26.83 5.49 -18.92
CA PRO A 396 27.36 6.82 -18.66
C PRO A 396 27.98 6.94 -17.26
N LYS A 397 29.09 7.67 -17.15
CA LYS A 397 29.75 7.94 -15.86
C LYS A 397 28.96 8.98 -15.07
N PRO A 398 28.59 8.74 -13.80
CA PRO A 398 27.97 9.77 -12.99
C PRO A 398 28.95 10.94 -12.74
N GLN A 399 28.53 12.15 -13.10
CA GLN A 399 29.30 13.37 -12.95
C GLN A 399 29.07 14.02 -11.58
N LEU A 400 30.11 14.66 -11.03
CA LEU A 400 29.99 15.48 -9.84
C LEU A 400 29.32 16.80 -10.23
N VAL A 401 28.12 17.05 -9.70
CA VAL A 401 27.53 18.39 -9.75
C VAL A 401 28.23 19.22 -8.68
N VAL A 402 29.18 20.06 -9.09
CA VAL A 402 29.76 21.08 -8.21
C VAL A 402 28.63 22.05 -7.90
N LYS A 403 28.18 22.11 -6.64
CA LYS A 403 27.25 23.15 -6.23
C LYS A 403 28.00 24.47 -6.34
N SER A 404 27.54 25.36 -7.21
CA SER A 404 27.89 26.79 -7.13
C SER A 404 27.50 27.24 -5.72
N THR A 405 28.51 27.66 -4.95
CA THR A 405 28.36 28.25 -3.61
C THR A 405 27.48 29.47 -3.61
#